data_AF-A0A6G4A3A3-F1
#
_entry.id   AF-A0A6G4A3A3-F1
#
_cell.length_a   1.000
_cell.length_b   1.000
_cell.length_c   1.000
_cell.angle_alpha   90.00
_cell.angle_beta   90.00
_cell.angle_gamma   90.00
#
_symmetry.space_group_name_H-M   'P 1'
#
loop_
_entity.id
_entity.type
_entity.pdbx_description
1 polymer ?
#
loop_
_entity_poly.entity_id
_entity_poly.type
_entity_poly.pdbx_seq_one_letter_code
_entity_poly.pdbx_strand_id
1 'polypeptide(L)' 'MFGHALVERKDGQALFRLGVPSLQSYVPYFLLPYGESLVILEPDILIEKLAEISGGVAAHYQSMKSAINQNLHWH' A
#
# COMPACT_ATOMS: atom_id res chain seq x y z
N MET A 1 10.84 -11.38 8.34
CA MET A 1 11.04 -9.98 8.75
C MET A 1 9.80 -9.35 9.39
N PHE A 2 8.60 -9.44 8.80
CA PHE A 2 7.36 -8.90 9.41
C PHE A 2 6.79 -9.72 10.57
N GLY A 3 7.10 -11.02 10.62
CA GLY A 3 6.61 -11.92 11.69
C GLY A 3 7.09 -11.57 13.10
N HIS A 4 8.21 -10.85 13.24
CA HIS A 4 8.69 -10.39 14.55
C HIS A 4 7.92 -9.17 15.08
N ALA A 5 7.24 -8.44 14.19
CA ALA A 5 6.38 -7.33 14.58
C ALA A 5 4.97 -7.79 14.94
N LEU A 6 4.56 -8.99 14.52
CA LEU A 6 3.28 -9.58 14.89
C LEU A 6 3.30 -9.93 16.39
N VAL A 7 2.55 -9.16 17.16
CA VAL A 7 2.41 -9.37 18.60
C VAL A 7 1.30 -10.38 18.87
N GLU A 8 0.20 -10.26 18.12
CA GLU A 8 -0.98 -11.09 18.33
C GLU A 8 -1.71 -11.30 17.02
N ARG A 9 -2.24 -12.52 16.83
CA ARG A 9 -3.16 -12.84 15.75
C ARG A 9 -4.38 -13.54 16.33
N LYS A 10 -5.56 -12.99 16.05
CA LYS A 10 -6.87 -13.58 16.29
C LYS A 10 -7.59 -13.74 14.95
N ASP A 11 -8.70 -14.46 14.92
CA ASP A 11 -9.46 -14.65 13.68
C ASP A 11 -9.90 -13.29 13.11
N GLY A 12 -9.31 -12.93 11.95
CA GLY A 12 -9.57 -11.68 11.25
C GLY A 12 -8.85 -10.43 11.78
N GLN A 13 -8.02 -10.54 12.83
CA GLN A 13 -7.33 -9.39 13.41
C GLN A 13 -5.86 -9.70 13.68
N ALA A 14 -4.99 -8.74 13.42
CA ALA A 14 -3.56 -8.85 13.71
C ALA A 14 -3.06 -7.56 14.36
N LEU A 15 -2.40 -7.69 15.49
CA LEU A 15 -1.75 -6.59 16.19
C LEU A 15 -0.27 -6.61 15.85
N PHE A 16 0.22 -5.49 15.33
CA PHE A 16 1.63 -5.30 15.01
C PHE A 16 2.25 -4.23 15.89
N ARG A 17 3.43 -4.52 16.45
CA ARG A 17 4.29 -3.52 17.11
C ARG A 17 5.40 -3.13 16.16
N LEU A 18 5.27 -1.94 15.60
CA LEU A 18 6.17 -1.42 14.57
C LEU A 18 6.84 -0.14 15.06
N GLY A 19 8.11 0.04 14.71
CA GLY A 19 8.77 1.33 14.90
C GLY A 19 8.28 2.34 13.87
N VAL A 20 8.14 3.60 14.26
CA VAL A 20 7.72 4.71 13.37
C VAL A 20 8.49 4.75 12.05
N PRO A 21 9.83 4.56 11.99
CA PRO A 21 10.56 4.55 10.71
C PRO A 21 10.15 3.40 9.78
N SER A 22 9.65 2.29 10.33
CA SER A 22 9.17 1.15 9.54
C SER A 22 7.85 1.47 8.84
N LEU A 23 6.98 2.26 9.48
CA LEU A 23 5.69 2.70 8.94
C LEU A 23 5.82 3.57 7.70
N GLN A 24 6.94 4.26 7.53
CA GLN A 24 7.22 5.10 6.35
C GLN A 24 8.08 4.41 5.28
N SER A 25 8.64 3.24 5.59
CA SER A 25 9.55 2.52 4.70
C SER A 25 8.90 1.25 4.15
N TYR A 26 9.15 0.08 4.75
CA TYR A 26 8.77 -1.20 4.15
C TYR A 26 7.35 -1.67 4.49
N VAL A 27 6.78 -1.21 5.62
CA VAL A 27 5.45 -1.66 6.08
C VAL A 27 4.35 -1.35 5.05
N PRO A 28 4.25 -0.14 4.47
CA PRO A 28 3.24 0.16 3.46
C PRO A 28 3.34 -0.77 2.25
N TYR A 29 4.54 -1.02 1.73
CA TYR A 29 4.72 -1.90 0.57
C TYR A 29 4.35 -3.36 0.87
N PHE A 30 4.54 -3.81 2.12
CA PHE A 30 4.10 -5.13 2.54
C PHE A 30 2.58 -5.25 2.63
N LEU A 31 1.90 -4.18 3.06
CA LEU A 31 0.45 -4.16 3.25
C LEU A 31 -0.32 -3.83 1.96
N LEU A 32 0.34 -3.20 0.98
CA LEU A 32 -0.26 -2.80 -0.30
C LEU A 32 -1.05 -3.92 -1.01
N PRO A 33 -0.58 -5.18 -1.09
CA PRO A 33 -1.31 -6.25 -1.79
C PRO A 33 -2.66 -6.60 -1.16
N TYR A 34 -2.87 -6.29 0.13
CA TYR A 34 -4.15 -6.54 0.80
C TYR A 34 -5.23 -5.54 0.37
N GLY A 35 -4.84 -4.35 -0.10
CA GLY A 35 -5.75 -3.33 -0.63
C GLY A 35 -6.96 -3.10 0.29
N GLU A 36 -8.16 -3.22 -0.28
CA GLU A 36 -9.44 -3.00 0.41
C GLU A 36 -9.82 -4.09 1.42
N SER A 37 -9.11 -5.23 1.44
CA SER A 37 -9.34 -6.27 2.46
C SER A 37 -8.72 -5.94 3.83
N LEU A 38 -7.95 -4.85 3.91
CA LEU A 38 -7.28 -4.39 5.12
C LEU A 38 -7.95 -3.13 5.67
N VAL A 39 -8.27 -3.15 6.97
CA VAL A 39 -8.72 -1.97 7.71
C VAL A 39 -7.64 -1.60 8.73
N ILE A 40 -7.01 -0.44 8.52
CA ILE A 40 -6.01 0.10 9.45
C ILE A 40 -6.73 1.02 10.44
N LEU A 41 -6.64 0.70 11.72
CA LEU A 41 -7.25 1.50 12.79
C LEU A 41 -6.35 2.66 13.21
N GLU A 42 -5.05 2.41 13.30
CA GLU A 42 -4.03 3.39 13.65
C GLU A 42 -2.63 2.86 13.24
N PRO A 43 -1.63 3.74 13.10
CA PRO A 43 -1.74 5.20 13.08
C PRO A 43 -2.15 5.76 11.70
N ASP A 44 -2.69 6.97 11.70
CA ASP A 44 -3.06 7.77 10.53
C ASP A 44 -1.95 7.86 9.48
N ILE A 45 -0.70 8.04 9.89
CA ILE A 45 0.45 8.15 9.00
C ILE A 45 0.64 6.91 8.10
N LEU A 46 0.24 5.73 8.56
CA LEU A 46 0.29 4.51 7.75
C LEU A 46 -0.80 4.53 6.67
N ILE A 47 -2.00 5.02 7.01
CA ILE A 47 -3.12 5.18 6.08
C ILE A 47 -2.73 6.19 4.99
N GLU A 48 -2.20 7.34 5.38
CA GLU A 48 -1.74 8.38 4.46
C GLU A 48 -0.67 7.84 3.50
N LYS A 49 0.31 7.09 4.02
CA LYS A 49 1.39 6.56 3.19
C LYS A 49 0.89 5.53 2.19
N LEU A 50 -0.05 4.66 2.59
CA LEU A 50 -0.68 3.70 1.67
C LEU A 50 -1.53 4.39 0.61
N ALA A 51 -2.26 5.45 0.96
CA ALA A 51 -3.02 6.25 0.02
C ALA A 51 -2.11 6.92 -1.02
N GLU A 52 -1.00 7.53 -0.57
CA GLU A 52 0.02 8.15 -1.43
C GLU A 52 0.59 7.13 -2.44
N ILE A 53 1.04 5.97 -1.96
CA ILE A 53 1.64 4.93 -2.80
C ILE A 53 0.62 4.40 -3.82
N SER A 54 -0.59 4.08 -3.35
CA SER A 54 -1.66 3.55 -4.21
C SER A 54 -2.06 4.56 -5.30
N GLY A 55 -2.15 5.84 -4.94
CA GLY A 55 -2.39 6.92 -5.89
C GLY A 55 -1.29 7.04 -6.93
N GLY A 56 -0.01 6.95 -6.52
CA GLY A 56 1.13 6.95 -7.43
C GLY A 56 1.11 5.77 -8.42
N VAL A 57 0.79 4.56 -7.94
CA VAL A 57 0.65 3.36 -8.79
C VAL A 57 -0.50 3.53 -9.78
N ALA A 58 -1.66 4.02 -9.33
CA ALA A 58 -2.80 4.28 -10.20
C ALA A 58 -2.45 5.31 -11.29
N ALA A 59 -1.80 6.41 -10.93
CA ALA A 59 -1.37 7.44 -11.86
C ALA A 59 -0.36 6.91 -12.89
N HIS A 60 0.59 6.08 -12.46
CA HIS A 60 1.56 5.44 -13.35
C HIS A 60 0.87 4.59 -14.43
N TYR A 61 -0.05 3.70 -14.03
CA TYR A 61 -0.77 2.86 -14.98
C TYR A 61 -1.73 3.65 -15.89
N GLN A 62 -2.35 4.70 -15.38
CA GLN A 62 -3.17 5.60 -16.20
C GLN A 62 -2.32 6.31 -17.27
N SER A 63 -1.13 6.81 -16.89
CA SER A 63 -0.18 7.42 -17.82
C SER A 63 0.28 6.42 -18.89
N MET A 64 0.60 5.18 -18.50
CA MET A 64 0.95 4.11 -19.45
C MET A 64 -0.18 3.84 -20.45
N LYS A 65 -1.42 3.70 -19.97
CA LYS A 65 -2.60 3.49 -20.81
C LYS A 65 -2.82 4.65 -21.79
N SER A 66 -2.66 5.88 -21.33
CA SER A 66 -2.77 7.07 -22.18
C SER A 66 -1.70 7.08 -23.28
N ALA A 67 -0.45 6.74 -22.96
CA ALA A 67 0.64 6.68 -23.92
C ALA A 67 0.39 5.62 -25.01
N ILE A 68 -0.12 4.44 -24.62
CA ILE A 68 -0.50 3.38 -25.58
C ILE A 68 -1.59 3.88 -26.54
N ASN A 69 -2.64 4.53 -26.00
CA ASN A 69 -3.74 5.03 -26.82
C ASN A 69 -3.27 6.10 -27.83
N GLN A 70 -2.38 7.01 -27.43
CA GLN A 70 -1.84 8.04 -28.34
C GLN A 70 -0.98 7.43 -29.47
N ASN A 71 -0.25 6.34 -29.19
CA ASN A 71 0.55 5.64 -30.19
C ASN A 71 -0.30 4.85 -31.20
N LEU A 72 -1.54 4.50 -30.87
CA LEU A 72 -2.48 3.80 -31.75
C LEU A 72 -3.20 4.75 -32.73
N HIS A 73 -3.13 6.07 -32.54
CA HIS A 73 -3.79 7.07 -33.40
C HIS A 73 -3.02 7.42 -34.70
N TRP A 74 -1.88 6.77 -34.98
CA TRP A 74 -1.03 7.02 -36.16
C TRP A 74 -0.84 5.82 -37.10
N HIS A 75 -1.77 4.85 -37.13
CA HIS A 75 -1.87 3.82 -38.17
C HIS A 75 -3.28 3.78 -38.73
#